data_AF-A0A9D7I842-F1
#
_entry.id   AF-A0A9D7I842-F1
#
_cell.length_a   1.000
_cell.length_b   1.000
_cell.length_c   1.000
_cell.angle_alpha   90.00
_cell.angle_beta   90.00
_cell.angle_gamma   90.00
#
_symmetry.space_group_name_H-M   'P 1'
#
loop_
_entity.id
_entity.type
_entity.pdbx_description
1 polymer ?
#
loop_
_entity_poly.entity_id
_entity_poly.type
_entity_poly.pdbx_seq_one_letter_code
_entity_poly.pdbx_strand_id
1 'polypeptide(L)'
;MKLYRMHSAWPGLLAAALLAACATQPAPDVPPPPAAPAVEAELDASAMLPLLAYFQRLQRMSAQDLVRERNVLAALPPSPAIQVRLAMLLGLVRGPMDLYRALALLEAVLKSGDPAAASLHPLARTLASQYQERLKLEMQNEKLAQQLKESQRRSGELQEKLDALADIERSLPVRPTAGENLPGAPR
;
A
#
# COMPACT_ATOMS: atom_id res chain seq x y z
N MET A 1 -16.33 59.79 -47.68
CA MET A 1 -17.11 60.20 -46.49
C MET A 1 -16.60 59.45 -45.27
N LYS A 2 -16.20 60.21 -44.25
CA LYS A 2 -16.04 59.91 -42.81
C LYS A 2 -15.30 58.63 -42.35
N LEU A 3 -14.14 58.88 -41.76
CA LEU A 3 -13.52 58.19 -40.62
C LEU A 3 -14.54 57.84 -39.51
N TYR A 4 -14.31 56.76 -38.76
CA TYR A 4 -14.22 56.84 -37.30
C TYR A 4 -13.37 55.69 -36.72
N ARG A 5 -12.56 56.10 -35.75
CA ARG A 5 -11.51 55.40 -34.99
C ARG A 5 -12.09 55.04 -33.61
N MET A 6 -11.44 54.07 -32.94
CA MET A 6 -11.38 53.90 -31.46
C MET A 6 -12.70 53.40 -30.83
N HIS A 7 -12.77 52.50 -29.84
CA HIS A 7 -12.07 52.39 -28.56
C HIS A 7 -12.24 50.92 -28.07
N SER A 8 -11.19 50.14 -27.81
CA SER A 8 -10.53 49.96 -26.50
C SER A 8 -11.45 49.55 -25.34
N ALA A 9 -11.04 48.46 -24.68
CA ALA A 9 -11.40 48.01 -23.32
C ALA A 9 -12.78 47.36 -23.16
N TRP A 10 -12.80 46.04 -22.93
CA TRP A 10 -13.47 45.46 -21.74
C TRP A 10 -13.22 43.94 -21.58
N PRO A 11 -12.00 43.44 -21.31
CA PRO A 11 -11.81 42.06 -20.83
C PRO A 11 -12.08 41.97 -19.32
N GLY A 12 -13.02 42.77 -18.78
CA GLY A 12 -13.31 42.86 -17.34
C GLY A 12 -14.60 42.15 -16.90
N LEU A 13 -15.43 41.67 -17.84
CA LEU A 13 -16.76 41.14 -17.52
C LEU A 13 -16.81 39.62 -17.26
N LEU A 14 -15.72 38.88 -17.53
CA LEU A 14 -15.66 37.44 -17.26
C LEU A 14 -15.11 37.09 -15.87
N ALA A 15 -14.51 38.04 -15.15
CA ALA A 15 -13.97 37.81 -13.80
C ALA A 15 -15.02 37.93 -12.67
N ALA A 16 -16.19 38.52 -12.94
CA ALA A 16 -17.23 38.72 -11.93
C ALA A 16 -18.15 37.48 -11.72
N ALA A 17 -18.11 36.49 -12.62
CA ALA A 17 -18.98 35.31 -12.54
C ALA A 17 -18.46 34.21 -11.60
N LEU A 18 -17.19 34.27 -11.16
CA LEU A 18 -16.56 33.25 -10.30
C LEU A 18 -16.72 33.51 -8.79
N LEU A 19 -17.29 34.64 -8.38
CA LEU A 19 -17.46 35.02 -6.95
C LEU A 19 -18.88 34.87 -6.42
N ALA A 20 -19.85 34.44 -7.25
CA ALA A 20 -21.25 34.29 -6.84
C ALA A 20 -21.62 32.89 -6.29
N ALA A 21 -20.67 31.97 -6.14
CA ALA A 21 -20.91 30.61 -5.66
C ALA A 21 -20.94 30.48 -4.12
N CYS A 22 -20.71 31.55 -3.35
CA CYS A 22 -20.67 31.50 -1.88
C CYS A 22 -21.95 31.97 -1.18
N ALA A 23 -23.06 32.18 -1.88
CA ALA A 23 -24.34 32.55 -1.27
C ALA A 23 -25.33 31.38 -1.33
N THR A 24 -25.01 30.26 -0.66
CA THR A 24 -26.03 29.26 -0.35
C THR A 24 -26.75 29.72 0.91
N GLN A 25 -28.00 30.14 0.74
CA GLN A 25 -28.87 30.67 1.79
C GLN A 25 -29.34 29.52 2.71
N PRO A 26 -29.20 29.62 4.04
CA PRO A 26 -29.62 28.57 4.95
C PRO A 26 -31.15 28.50 5.05
N ALA A 27 -31.68 27.27 5.14
CA ALA A 27 -33.09 26.96 5.33
C ALA A 27 -33.61 27.45 6.71
N PRO A 28 -34.93 27.69 6.85
CA PRO A 28 -35.53 28.20 8.09
C PRO A 28 -35.37 27.25 9.28
N ASP A 29 -35.09 27.85 10.44
CA ASP A 29 -34.82 27.24 11.74
C ASP A 29 -35.99 26.38 12.24
N VAL A 30 -35.86 25.06 12.12
CA VAL A 30 -36.44 24.14 13.10
C VAL A 30 -35.34 23.91 14.15
N PRO A 31 -35.53 24.25 15.43
CA PRO A 31 -34.50 24.02 16.43
C PRO A 31 -34.22 22.52 16.50
N PRO A 32 -33.01 22.06 16.12
CA PRO A 32 -32.62 20.69 16.39
C PRO A 32 -32.60 20.49 17.91
N PRO A 33 -32.98 19.31 18.43
CA PRO A 33 -32.77 19.01 19.84
C PRO A 33 -31.30 19.29 20.18
N PRO A 34 -30.99 19.82 21.38
CA PRO A 34 -29.63 20.20 21.73
C PRO A 34 -28.72 19.01 21.47
N ALA A 35 -27.86 19.14 20.44
CA ALA A 35 -26.78 18.21 20.23
C ALA A 35 -25.97 18.27 21.51
N ALA A 36 -26.03 17.18 22.30
CA ALA A 36 -25.14 17.01 23.42
C ALA A 36 -23.74 17.35 22.92
N PRO A 37 -22.94 18.16 23.66
CA PRO A 37 -21.59 18.43 23.25
C PRO A 37 -20.95 17.07 22.98
N ALA A 38 -20.42 16.88 21.77
CA ALA A 38 -19.50 15.79 21.52
C ALA A 38 -18.35 16.04 22.48
N VAL A 39 -18.43 15.44 23.66
CA VAL A 39 -17.33 15.40 24.60
C VAL A 39 -16.27 14.67 23.80
N GLU A 40 -15.31 15.43 23.28
CA GLU A 40 -14.00 14.90 22.95
C GLU A 40 -13.54 14.31 24.27
N ALA A 41 -13.87 13.03 24.49
CA ALA A 41 -13.46 12.31 25.67
C ALA A 41 -11.96 12.52 25.72
N GLU A 42 -11.48 13.24 26.74
CA GLU A 42 -10.05 13.46 26.95
C GLU A 42 -9.42 12.06 26.88
N LEU A 43 -8.76 11.80 25.75
CA LEU A 43 -8.21 10.49 25.49
C LEU A 43 -7.15 10.28 26.55
N ASP A 44 -7.36 9.33 27.46
CA ASP A 44 -6.36 8.97 28.45
C ASP A 44 -5.17 8.30 27.74
N ALA A 45 -4.28 9.14 27.21
CA ALA A 45 -3.10 8.75 26.46
C ALA A 45 -2.08 8.03 27.35
N SER A 46 -2.22 8.10 28.68
CA SER A 46 -1.30 7.45 29.63
C SER A 46 -1.32 5.92 29.47
N ALA A 47 -2.47 5.34 29.11
CA ALA A 47 -2.63 3.91 28.87
C ALA A 47 -1.85 3.41 27.63
N MET A 48 -1.58 4.30 26.66
CA MET A 48 -0.93 3.95 25.40
C MET A 48 0.60 3.93 25.48
N LEU A 49 1.20 4.81 26.28
CA LEU A 49 2.65 4.91 26.47
C LEU A 49 3.35 3.58 26.81
N PRO A 50 2.87 2.77 27.78
CA PRO A 50 3.52 1.49 28.08
C PRO A 50 3.42 0.48 26.92
N LEU A 51 2.39 0.57 26.07
CA LEU A 51 2.26 -0.30 24.89
C LEU A 51 3.23 0.09 23.79
N LEU A 52 3.46 1.39 23.58
CA LEU A 52 4.48 1.87 22.64
C LEU A 52 5.89 1.48 23.09
N ALA A 53 6.18 1.65 24.38
CA ALA A 53 7.46 1.20 24.96
C ALA A 53 7.64 -0.32 24.83
N TYR A 54 6.57 -1.09 25.03
CA TYR A 54 6.55 -2.53 24.82
C TYR A 54 6.85 -2.89 23.35
N PHE A 55 6.22 -2.21 22.38
CA PHE A 55 6.48 -2.44 20.96
C PHE A 55 7.94 -2.16 20.58
N GLN A 56 8.52 -1.06 21.07
CA GLN A 56 9.93 -0.75 20.86
C GLN A 56 10.87 -1.81 21.45
N ARG A 57 10.51 -2.39 22.60
CA ARG A 57 11.27 -3.50 23.20
C ARG A 57 11.22 -4.73 22.31
N LEU A 58 10.03 -5.11 21.83
CA LEU A 58 9.86 -6.29 20.97
C LEU A 58 10.73 -6.23 19.72
N GLN A 59 10.90 -5.04 19.11
CA GLN A 59 11.73 -4.86 17.92
C GLN A 59 13.23 -5.18 18.13
N ARG A 60 13.69 -5.22 19.39
CA ARG A 60 15.09 -5.49 19.75
C ARG A 60 15.30 -6.92 20.27
N MET A 61 14.23 -7.71 20.38
CA MET A 61 14.28 -9.07 20.91
C MET A 61 14.72 -10.08 19.85
N SER A 62 15.37 -11.15 20.29
CA SER A 62 15.68 -12.28 19.42
C SER A 62 14.41 -13.08 19.08
N ALA A 63 14.45 -13.88 18.01
CA ALA A 63 13.34 -14.76 17.66
C ALA A 63 12.96 -15.73 18.80
N GLN A 64 13.94 -16.22 19.57
CA GLN A 64 13.68 -17.09 20.72
C GLN A 64 12.97 -16.33 21.85
N ASP A 65 13.36 -15.09 22.11
CA ASP A 65 12.74 -14.28 23.14
C ASP A 65 11.31 -13.86 22.77
N LEU A 66 11.04 -13.63 21.48
CA LEU A 66 9.66 -13.38 21.00
C LEU A 66 8.75 -14.59 21.21
N VAL A 67 9.26 -15.82 21.02
CA VAL A 67 8.49 -17.04 21.31
C VAL A 67 8.23 -17.18 22.82
N ARG A 68 9.23 -16.87 23.66
CA ARG A 68 9.06 -16.86 25.12
C ARG A 68 8.01 -15.84 25.55
N GLU A 69 8.11 -14.62 25.05
CA GLU A 69 7.14 -13.54 25.35
C GLU A 69 5.73 -13.93 24.94
N ARG A 70 5.57 -14.56 23.77
CA ARG A 70 4.27 -15.09 23.32
C ARG A 70 3.70 -16.09 24.32
N ASN A 71 4.52 -17.01 24.82
CA ASN A 71 4.08 -18.00 25.81
C ASN A 71 3.70 -17.35 27.14
N VAL A 72 4.46 -16.35 27.58
CA VAL A 72 4.15 -15.56 28.78
C VAL A 72 2.80 -14.87 28.63
N LEU A 73 2.58 -14.16 27.51
CA LEU A 73 1.30 -13.48 27.25
C LEU A 73 0.13 -14.45 27.12
N ALA A 74 0.35 -15.64 26.54
CA ALA A 74 -0.68 -16.67 26.40
C ALA A 74 -1.11 -17.28 27.75
N ALA A 75 -0.25 -17.24 28.77
CA ALA A 75 -0.57 -17.72 30.12
C ALA A 75 -1.35 -16.70 30.96
N LEU A 76 -1.34 -15.42 30.57
CA LEU A 76 -2.05 -14.37 31.27
C LEU A 76 -3.54 -14.37 30.91
N PRO A 77 -4.44 -13.97 31.84
CA PRO A 77 -5.86 -13.85 31.55
C PRO A 77 -6.09 -12.80 30.45
N PRO A 78 -7.04 -13.03 29.52
CA PRO A 78 -7.28 -12.10 28.42
C PRO A 78 -7.78 -10.76 28.95
N SER A 79 -7.03 -9.70 28.65
CA SER A 79 -7.43 -8.30 28.88
C SER A 79 -7.21 -7.49 27.60
N PRO A 80 -7.86 -6.33 27.42
CA PRO A 80 -7.66 -5.49 26.23
C PRO A 80 -6.18 -5.14 26.01
N ALA A 81 -5.46 -4.84 27.08
CA ALA A 81 -4.03 -4.55 27.02
C ALA A 81 -3.20 -5.77 26.57
N ILE A 82 -3.51 -6.97 27.07
CA ILE A 82 -2.82 -8.22 26.67
C ILE A 82 -3.14 -8.57 25.22
N GLN A 83 -4.39 -8.39 24.77
CA GLN A 83 -4.80 -8.61 23.38
C GLN A 83 -4.03 -7.70 22.43
N VAL A 84 -3.87 -6.41 22.76
CA VAL A 84 -3.07 -5.47 21.96
C VAL A 84 -1.58 -5.86 21.96
N ARG A 85 -1.00 -6.25 23.12
CA ARG A 85 0.40 -6.72 23.19
C ARG A 85 0.65 -7.97 22.36
N LEU A 86 -0.29 -8.92 22.39
CA LEU A 86 -0.22 -10.13 21.59
C LEU A 86 -0.35 -9.82 20.10
N ALA A 87 -1.26 -8.92 19.70
CA ALA A 87 -1.38 -8.45 18.33
C ALA A 87 -0.09 -7.77 17.84
N MET A 88 0.53 -6.92 18.66
CA MET A 88 1.83 -6.29 18.37
C MET A 88 2.93 -7.33 18.14
N LEU A 89 3.00 -8.37 18.99
CA LEU A 89 3.98 -9.45 18.86
C LEU A 89 3.76 -10.24 17.56
N LEU A 90 2.53 -10.65 17.29
CA LEU A 90 2.16 -11.37 16.08
C LEU A 90 2.43 -10.54 14.82
N GLY A 91 2.26 -9.22 14.89
CA GLY A 91 2.59 -8.31 13.79
C GLY A 91 4.09 -8.26 13.46
N LEU A 92 4.98 -8.60 14.37
CA LEU A 92 6.43 -8.64 14.08
C LEU A 92 6.84 -9.92 13.34
N VAL A 93 6.14 -11.02 13.60
CA VAL A 93 6.38 -12.29 12.90
C VAL A 93 5.84 -12.16 11.47
N ARG A 94 6.72 -12.30 10.47
CA ARG A 94 6.39 -12.05 9.06
C ARG A 94 5.66 -13.24 8.42
N GLY A 95 4.48 -13.57 8.96
CA GLY A 95 3.61 -14.61 8.40
C GLY A 95 2.17 -14.09 8.24
N PRO A 96 1.51 -14.32 7.08
CA PRO A 96 0.16 -13.81 6.83
C PRO A 96 -0.85 -14.36 7.85
N MET A 97 -0.70 -15.63 8.27
CA MET A 97 -1.56 -16.25 9.28
C MET A 97 -1.48 -15.56 10.65
N ASP A 98 -0.31 -15.07 11.05
CA ASP A 98 -0.16 -14.36 12.31
C ASP A 98 -0.72 -12.93 12.22
N LEU A 99 -0.65 -12.29 11.05
CA LEU A 99 -1.33 -11.01 10.79
C LEU A 99 -2.85 -11.13 10.87
N TYR A 100 -3.46 -12.18 10.30
CA TYR A 100 -4.90 -12.42 10.45
C TYR A 100 -5.32 -12.62 11.91
N ARG A 101 -4.52 -13.36 12.69
CA ARG A 101 -4.74 -13.52 14.13
C ARG A 101 -4.60 -12.20 14.89
N ALA A 102 -3.59 -11.39 14.55
CA ALA A 102 -3.40 -10.07 15.14
C ALA A 102 -4.61 -9.15 14.86
N LEU A 103 -5.11 -9.14 13.63
CA LEU A 103 -6.31 -8.39 13.25
C LEU A 103 -7.54 -8.85 14.05
N ALA A 104 -7.75 -10.15 14.21
CA ALA A 104 -8.88 -10.67 15.00
C ALA A 104 -8.82 -10.21 16.47
N LEU A 105 -7.62 -10.16 17.07
CA LEU A 105 -7.43 -9.64 18.43
C LEU A 105 -7.74 -8.14 18.52
N LEU A 106 -7.27 -7.36 17.55
CA LEU A 106 -7.55 -5.91 17.50
C LEU A 106 -9.04 -5.63 17.29
N GLU A 107 -9.71 -6.40 16.43
CA GLU A 107 -11.16 -6.29 16.24
C GLU A 107 -11.94 -6.62 17.51
N ALA A 108 -11.51 -7.62 18.30
CA ALA A 108 -12.14 -7.93 19.57
C ALA A 108 -12.02 -6.75 20.57
N VAL A 109 -10.86 -6.09 20.64
CA VAL A 109 -10.66 -4.88 21.45
C VAL A 109 -11.57 -3.75 20.97
N LEU A 110 -11.67 -3.54 19.66
CA LEU A 110 -12.50 -2.48 19.07
C LEU A 110 -14.01 -2.70 19.26
N LYS A 111 -14.46 -3.95 19.38
CA LYS A 111 -15.85 -4.32 19.65
C LYS A 111 -16.19 -4.33 21.15
N SER A 112 -15.19 -4.28 22.03
CA SER A 112 -15.40 -4.28 23.47
C SER A 112 -15.92 -2.92 23.96
N GLY A 113 -16.94 -2.95 24.82
CA GLY A 113 -17.48 -1.78 25.53
C GLY A 113 -16.78 -1.48 26.87
N ASP A 114 -15.74 -2.22 27.23
CA ASP A 114 -14.94 -1.99 28.44
C ASP A 114 -14.23 -0.61 28.35
N PRO A 115 -14.30 0.26 29.38
CA PRO A 115 -13.56 1.52 29.40
C PRO A 115 -12.04 1.33 29.19
N ALA A 116 -11.46 0.22 29.67
CA ALA A 116 -10.05 -0.09 29.43
C ALA A 116 -9.75 -0.46 27.96
N ALA A 117 -10.75 -0.95 27.22
CA ALA A 117 -10.63 -1.16 25.78
C ALA A 117 -10.82 0.16 25.02
N ALA A 118 -11.77 1.00 25.45
CA ALA A 118 -12.07 2.28 24.80
C ALA A 118 -10.86 3.21 24.73
N SER A 119 -10.04 3.27 25.81
CA SER A 119 -8.80 4.06 25.83
C SER A 119 -7.75 3.54 24.83
N LEU A 120 -7.82 2.27 24.43
CA LEU A 120 -6.90 1.63 23.48
C LEU A 120 -7.40 1.66 22.03
N HIS A 121 -8.66 2.07 21.78
CA HIS A 121 -9.23 2.08 20.43
C HIS A 121 -8.41 2.88 19.41
N PRO A 122 -7.86 4.07 19.71
CA PRO A 122 -7.04 4.82 18.75
C PRO A 122 -5.82 4.02 18.27
N LEU A 123 -5.12 3.36 19.21
CA LEU A 123 -3.97 2.52 18.89
C LEU A 123 -4.40 1.25 18.14
N ALA A 124 -5.48 0.60 18.55
CA ALA A 124 -5.96 -0.60 17.88
C ALA A 124 -6.39 -0.33 16.43
N ARG A 125 -7.03 0.82 16.14
CA ARG A 125 -7.39 1.22 14.77
C ARG A 125 -6.17 1.46 13.90
N THR A 126 -5.14 2.15 14.41
CA THR A 126 -3.92 2.43 13.64
C THR A 126 -3.10 1.16 13.36
N LEU A 127 -3.03 0.23 14.32
CA LEU A 127 -2.40 -1.07 14.09
C LEU A 127 -3.19 -1.91 13.09
N ALA A 128 -4.52 -1.92 13.17
CA ALA A 128 -5.36 -2.68 12.25
C ALA A 128 -5.22 -2.18 10.80
N SER A 129 -5.21 -0.86 10.58
CA SER A 129 -4.99 -0.30 9.23
C SER A 129 -3.62 -0.70 8.68
N GLN A 130 -2.56 -0.58 9.49
CA GLN A 130 -1.21 -0.99 9.11
C GLN A 130 -1.09 -2.48 8.76
N TYR A 131 -1.74 -3.36 9.52
CA TYR A 131 -1.70 -4.80 9.24
C TYR A 131 -2.50 -5.17 8.00
N GLN A 132 -3.63 -4.51 7.74
CA GLN A 132 -4.38 -4.68 6.49
C GLN A 132 -3.58 -4.20 5.27
N GLU A 133 -2.86 -3.08 5.39
CA GLU A 133 -1.97 -2.59 4.33
C GLU A 133 -0.84 -3.57 4.05
N ARG A 134 -0.23 -4.14 5.09
CA ARG A 134 0.81 -5.18 4.92
C ARG A 134 0.30 -6.40 4.18
N LEU A 135 -0.90 -6.90 4.49
CA LEU A 135 -1.50 -8.02 3.76
C LEU A 135 -1.73 -7.70 2.27
N LYS A 136 -2.16 -6.47 1.96
CA LYS A 136 -2.33 -6.02 0.57
C LYS A 136 -0.98 -5.95 -0.16
N LEU A 137 0.06 -5.45 0.51
CA LEU A 137 1.41 -5.36 -0.05
C LEU A 137 2.03 -6.75 -0.26
N GLU A 138 1.82 -7.70 0.64
CA GLU A 138 2.25 -9.10 0.48
C GLU A 138 1.62 -9.73 -0.76
N MET A 139 0.30 -9.58 -0.93
CA MET A 139 -0.41 -10.07 -2.13
C MET A 139 0.10 -9.43 -3.43
N GLN A 140 0.38 -8.13 -3.43
CA GLN A 140 0.95 -7.44 -4.59
C GLN A 140 2.37 -7.94 -4.89
N ASN A 141 3.18 -8.19 -3.87
CA ASN A 141 4.54 -8.71 -4.02
C ASN A 141 4.53 -10.11 -4.64
N GLU A 142 3.65 -10.99 -4.17
CA GLU A 142 3.48 -12.34 -4.76
C GLU A 142 3.10 -12.27 -6.25
N LYS A 143 2.17 -11.37 -6.61
CA LYS A 143 1.78 -11.15 -8.00
C LYS A 143 2.95 -10.65 -8.86
N LEU A 144 3.72 -9.67 -8.36
CA LEU A 144 4.89 -9.14 -9.06
C LEU A 144 6.00 -10.19 -9.22
N ALA A 145 6.24 -11.00 -8.18
CA ALA A 145 7.21 -12.09 -8.25
C ALA A 145 6.82 -13.14 -9.31
N GLN A 146 5.53 -13.46 -9.43
CA GLN A 146 5.03 -14.37 -10.47
C GLN A 146 5.20 -13.79 -11.87
N GLN A 147 4.84 -12.51 -12.07
CA GLN A 147 5.04 -11.82 -13.34
C GLN A 147 6.51 -11.75 -13.74
N LEU A 148 7.41 -11.49 -12.80
CA LEU A 148 8.85 -11.47 -13.04
C LEU A 148 9.35 -12.85 -13.50
N LYS A 149 8.94 -13.93 -12.83
CA LYS A 149 9.31 -15.30 -13.20
C LYS A 149 8.82 -15.67 -14.60
N GLU A 150 7.59 -15.30 -14.94
CA GLU A 150 7.04 -15.52 -16.27
C GLU A 150 7.78 -14.71 -17.34
N SER A 151 8.08 -13.44 -17.06
CA SER A 151 8.87 -12.59 -17.96
C SER A 151 10.27 -13.17 -18.20
N GLN A 152 10.95 -13.63 -17.14
CA GLN A 152 12.28 -14.24 -17.26
C GLN A 152 12.24 -15.51 -18.11
N ARG A 153 11.20 -16.35 -17.94
CA ARG A 153 11.00 -17.53 -18.78
C ARG A 153 10.84 -17.17 -20.25
N ARG A 154 9.97 -16.20 -20.57
CA ARG A 154 9.76 -15.73 -21.95
C ARG A 154 11.04 -15.15 -22.54
N SER A 155 11.82 -14.39 -21.77
CA SER A 155 13.12 -13.89 -22.19
C SER A 155 14.11 -15.01 -22.49
N GLY A 156 14.16 -16.07 -21.67
CA GLY A 156 14.97 -17.25 -21.94
C GLY A 156 14.57 -17.96 -23.25
N GLU A 157 13.27 -18.20 -23.44
CA GLU A 157 12.74 -18.79 -24.68
C GLU A 157 13.04 -17.95 -25.92
N LEU A 158 13.06 -16.62 -25.80
CA LEU A 158 13.46 -15.73 -26.89
C LEU A 158 14.97 -15.80 -27.17
N GLN A 159 15.80 -15.89 -26.12
CA GLN A 159 17.24 -16.03 -26.27
C GLN A 159 17.60 -17.34 -26.98
N GLU A 160 17.00 -18.46 -26.58
CA GLU A 160 17.19 -19.76 -27.24
C GLU A 160 16.84 -19.70 -28.74
N LYS A 161 15.79 -18.97 -29.12
CA LYS A 161 15.42 -18.77 -30.53
C LYS A 161 16.43 -17.91 -31.28
N LEU A 162 16.94 -16.85 -30.66
CA LEU A 162 17.98 -16.01 -31.27
C LEU A 162 19.26 -16.80 -31.49
N ASP A 163 19.66 -17.60 -30.51
CA ASP A 163 20.85 -18.45 -30.62
C ASP A 163 20.68 -19.50 -31.72
N ALA A 164 19.50 -20.14 -31.80
CA ALA A 164 19.18 -21.07 -32.88
C ALA A 164 19.20 -20.40 -34.27
N LEU A 165 18.70 -19.17 -34.40
CA LEU A 165 18.77 -18.40 -35.65
C LEU A 165 20.22 -18.03 -36.00
N ALA A 166 21.02 -17.61 -35.02
CA ALA A 166 22.43 -17.27 -35.23
C ALA A 166 23.28 -18.49 -35.62
N ASP A 167 22.93 -19.68 -35.14
CA ASP A 167 23.56 -20.94 -35.55
C ASP A 167 23.16 -21.33 -36.98
N ILE A 168 21.90 -21.12 -37.36
CA ILE A 168 21.45 -21.26 -38.76
C ILE A 168 22.26 -20.33 -39.66
N GLU A 169 22.40 -19.05 -39.31
CA GLU A 169 23.17 -18.06 -40.08
C GLU A 169 24.64 -18.48 -40.26
N ARG A 170 25.28 -19.02 -39.22
CA ARG A 170 26.65 -19.54 -39.30
C ARG A 170 26.79 -20.80 -40.16
N SER A 171 25.75 -21.62 -40.23
CA SER A 171 25.75 -22.87 -41.00
C SER A 171 25.43 -22.69 -42.48
N LEU A 172 24.94 -21.51 -42.89
CA LEU A 172 24.65 -21.22 -44.29
C LEU A 172 25.96 -21.17 -45.10
N PRO A 173 26.11 -21.97 -46.18
CA PRO A 173 27.31 -21.94 -46.99
C PRO A 173 27.44 -20.57 -47.67
N VAL A 174 28.66 -20.00 -47.63
CA VAL A 174 28.99 -18.81 -48.42
C VAL A 174 28.67 -19.13 -49.87
N ARG A 175 27.74 -18.36 -50.45
CA ARG A 175 27.37 -18.49 -51.86
C ARG A 175 28.65 -18.43 -52.69
N PRO A 176 28.99 -19.46 -53.48
CA PRO A 176 30.18 -19.41 -54.31
C PRO A 176 30.07 -18.17 -55.21
N THR A 177 31.07 -17.30 -55.11
CA THR A 177 31.21 -16.15 -56.00
C THR A 177 31.22 -16.67 -57.43
N ALA A 178 30.27 -16.21 -58.24
CA ALA A 178 30.23 -16.50 -59.67
C ALA A 178 31.44 -15.81 -60.32
N GLY A 179 32.58 -16.50 -60.35
CA GLY A 179 33.81 -15.97 -60.88
C GLY A 179 35.02 -16.90 -60.85
N GLU A 180 35.03 -17.93 -59.99
CA GLU A 180 36.30 -18.64 -59.73
C GLU A 180 36.48 -20.01 -60.37
N ASN A 181 35.64 -20.46 -61.31
CA ASN A 181 35.94 -21.70 -62.03
C ASN A 181 35.38 -21.75 -63.46
N LEU A 182 36.17 -21.26 -64.42
CA LEU A 182 36.19 -21.81 -65.78
C LEU A 182 37.65 -21.88 -66.29
N PRO A 183 38.36 -23.01 -66.05
CA PRO A 183 39.60 -23.30 -66.73
C PRO A 183 39.32 -23.92 -68.10
N GLY A 184 39.76 -23.24 -69.17
CA GLY A 184 40.05 -23.86 -70.47
C GLY A 184 38.95 -23.73 -71.53
N ALA A 185 39.04 -22.68 -72.35
CA ALA A 185 38.51 -22.68 -73.71
C ALA A 185 39.67 -22.91 -74.69
N PRO A 186 39.62 -23.92 -75.59
CA PRO A 186 40.65 -24.14 -76.60
C PRO A 186 40.58 -23.05 -77.70
N ARG A 187 41.76 -22.70 -78.22
CA ARG A 187 42.01 -21.72 -79.28
C ARG A 187 41.61 -22.24 -80.66
#